data_AF-A0A7X3UCH9-F1
#
_entry.id   AF-A0A7X3UCH9-F1
#
_cell.length_a   1.000
_cell.length_b   1.000
_cell.length_c   1.000
_cell.angle_alpha   90.00
_cell.angle_beta   90.00
_cell.angle_gamma   90.00
#
_symmetry.space_group_name_H-M   'P 1'
#
loop_
_entity.id
_entity.type
_entity.pdbx_description
1 polymer ?
#
loop_
_entity_poly.entity_id
_entity_poly.type
_entity_poly.pdbx_seq_one_letter_code
_entity_poly.pdbx_strand_id
1 'polypeptide(L)' 'AFYAFPDIRPTGLDSTTFSERLLEEERVAVVPGVAFGACGEGFVRACYASGYEQIERALERIGRFVQRNR' A
#
# COMPACT_ATOMS: atom_id res chain seq x y z
N ALA A 1 -0.20 -10.34 15.07
CA ALA A 1 0.55 -9.43 14.19
C ALA A 1 -0.42 -8.34 13.70
N PHE A 2 0.05 -7.11 13.48
CA PHE A 2 -0.76 -5.94 13.05
C PHE A 2 -0.24 -5.30 11.75
N TYR A 3 0.58 -6.05 11.00
CA TYR A 3 1.14 -5.65 9.71
C TYR A 3 0.72 -6.64 8.64
N ALA A 4 0.43 -6.12 7.45
CA ALA A 4 0.27 -6.88 6.22
C ALA A 4 1.37 -6.48 5.21
N PHE A 5 1.73 -7.42 4.34
CA PHE A 5 2.75 -7.22 3.31
C PHE A 5 2.21 -7.61 1.92
N PRO A 6 1.22 -6.86 1.38
CA PRO A 6 0.63 -7.15 0.08
C PRO A 6 1.62 -7.00 -1.08
N ASP A 7 1.45 -7.88 -2.06
CA ASP A 7 2.13 -7.86 -3.36
C ASP A 7 1.49 -6.79 -4.27
N ILE A 8 2.30 -5.83 -4.73
CA ILE A 8 1.86 -4.75 -5.62
C ILE A 8 2.36 -4.92 -7.05
N ARG A 9 3.15 -5.96 -7.36
CA ARG A 9 3.68 -6.22 -8.72
C ARG A 9 2.59 -6.24 -9.81
N PRO A 10 1.35 -6.71 -9.57
CA PRO A 10 0.28 -6.62 -10.55
C PRO A 10 -0.11 -5.20 -10.99
N THR A 11 0.30 -4.17 -10.25
CA THR A 11 0.05 -2.76 -10.62
C THR A 11 1.11 -2.18 -11.55
N GLY A 12 2.20 -2.91 -11.80
CA GLY A 12 3.31 -2.44 -12.63
C GLY A 12 4.14 -1.31 -12.01
N LEU A 13 3.84 -0.87 -10.78
CA LEU A 13 4.57 0.17 -10.05
C LEU A 13 5.61 -0.43 -9.12
N ASP A 14 6.73 0.27 -8.93
CA ASP A 14 7.68 -0.04 -7.85
C ASP A 14 7.12 0.38 -6.48
N SER A 15 7.73 -0.17 -5.41
CA SER A 15 7.24 0.02 -4.04
C SER A 15 7.25 1.48 -3.57
N THR A 16 8.19 2.30 -4.03
CA THR A 16 8.30 3.72 -3.69
C THR A 16 7.21 4.51 -4.40
N THR A 17 7.14 4.40 -5.73
CA THR A 17 6.15 5.10 -6.56
C THR A 17 4.71 4.76 -6.14
N PHE A 18 4.45 3.48 -5.84
CA PHE A 18 3.14 3.07 -5.33
C PHE A 18 2.80 3.76 -4.01
N SER A 19 3.75 3.80 -3.07
CA SER A 19 3.54 4.36 -1.72
C SER A 19 3.31 5.87 -1.76
N GLU A 20 4.08 6.59 -2.58
CA GLU A 20 3.95 8.04 -2.77
C GLU A 20 2.63 8.41 -3.44
N ARG A 21 2.30 7.75 -4.56
CA ARG A 21 1.05 8.04 -5.29
C ARG A 21 -0.19 7.68 -4.48
N LEU A 22 -0.17 6.58 -3.74
CA LEU A 22 -1.27 6.22 -2.85
C LEU A 22 -1.47 7.28 -1.74
N LEU A 23 -0.39 7.85 -1.22
CA LEU A 23 -0.47 8.92 -0.24
C LEU A 23 -1.01 10.22 -0.85
N GLU A 24 -0.55 10.59 -2.05
CA GLU A 24 -0.95 11.83 -2.71
C GLU A 24 -2.40 11.79 -3.22
N GLU A 25 -2.76 10.72 -3.93
CA GLU A 25 -4.05 10.58 -4.60
C GLU A 25 -5.16 10.17 -3.63
N GLU A 26 -4.87 9.22 -2.74
CA GLU A 26 -5.87 8.59 -1.88
C GLU A 26 -5.73 8.95 -0.39
N ARG A 27 -4.69 9.68 0.00
CA ARG A 27 -4.42 10.01 1.41
C ARG A 27 -4.27 8.76 2.28
N VAL A 28 -3.67 7.69 1.74
CA VAL A 28 -3.35 6.47 2.49
C VAL A 28 -1.85 6.26 2.51
N ALA A 29 -1.26 6.25 3.70
CA ALA A 29 0.17 6.03 3.88
C ALA A 29 0.49 4.54 4.05
N VAL A 30 1.42 4.03 3.25
CA VAL A 30 2.03 2.70 3.39
C VAL A 30 3.54 2.84 3.35
N VAL A 31 4.27 1.86 3.89
CA VAL A 31 5.74 1.88 3.85
C VAL A 31 6.20 1.09 2.63
N PRO A 32 7.07 1.66 1.76
CA PRO A 32 7.58 0.95 0.62
C PRO A 32 8.39 -0.27 1.07
N GLY A 33 8.17 -1.41 0.41
CA GLY A 33 8.82 -2.67 0.79
C GLY A 33 10.33 -2.64 0.63
N VAL A 34 10.89 -1.81 -0.27
CA VAL A 34 12.33 -1.61 -0.42
C VAL A 34 13.03 -1.15 0.86
N ALA A 35 12.30 -0.50 1.79
CA ALA A 35 12.83 -0.12 3.10
C ALA A 35 13.22 -1.33 3.98
N PHE A 36 12.74 -2.54 3.63
CA PHE A 36 13.08 -3.80 4.29
C PHE A 36 14.19 -4.58 3.56
N GLY A 37 14.83 -3.96 2.57
CA GLY A 37 15.87 -4.55 1.73
C GLY A 37 15.36 -4.98 0.36
N ALA A 38 16.27 -5.48 -0.49
CA ALA A 38 15.98 -5.81 -1.88
C ALA A 38 14.85 -6.86 -2.04
N CYS A 39 14.70 -7.78 -1.08
CA CYS A 39 13.63 -8.79 -1.08
C CYS A 39 12.23 -8.20 -0.87
N GLY A 40 12.12 -6.96 -0.38
CA GLY A 40 10.85 -6.29 -0.18
C GLY A 40 10.36 -5.50 -1.40
N GLU A 41 11.16 -5.39 -2.46
CA GLU A 41 10.72 -4.71 -3.68
C GLU A 41 9.53 -5.43 -4.33
N GLY A 42 8.57 -4.65 -4.85
CA GLY A 42 7.28 -5.17 -5.33
C GLY A 42 6.26 -5.46 -4.23
N PHE A 43 6.55 -5.10 -2.97
CA PHE A 43 5.61 -5.18 -1.85
C PHE A 43 5.50 -3.83 -1.13
N VAL A 44 4.45 -3.68 -0.32
CA VAL A 44 4.33 -2.56 0.63
C VAL A 44 3.92 -3.09 2.00
N ARG A 45 4.32 -2.39 3.07
CA ARG A 45 3.87 -2.70 4.43
C ARG A 45 2.69 -1.83 4.80
N ALA A 46 1.57 -2.46 5.13
CA ALA A 46 0.40 -1.81 5.70
C ALA A 46 0.29 -2.11 7.20
N CYS A 47 0.12 -1.08 8.03
CA CYS A 47 -0.17 -1.23 9.45
C CYS A 47 -1.68 -1.04 9.66
N TYR A 48 -2.33 -2.00 10.32
CA TYR A 48 -3.76 -1.95 10.62
C TYR A 48 -4.04 -1.84 12.13
N ALA A 49 -3.11 -1.27 12.89
CA ALA A 49 -3.31 -0.89 14.29
C ALA A 49 -4.12 0.42 14.37
N SER A 50 -5.34 0.43 13.85
CA SER A 50 -6.24 1.58 13.78
C SER A 50 -7.70 1.13 13.96
N GLY A 51 -8.63 2.09 14.11
CA GLY A 51 -10.05 1.77 14.23
C GLY A 51 -10.62 1.10 12.97
N TYR A 52 -11.62 0.23 13.15
CA TYR A 52 -12.25 -0.54 12.06
C TYR A 52 -12.70 0.35 10.88
N GLU A 53 -13.42 1.44 11.17
CA GLU A 53 -13.89 2.37 10.12
C GLU A 53 -12.74 3.02 9.33
N GLN A 54 -11.60 3.27 9.96
CA GLN A 54 -10.44 3.84 9.28
C GLN A 54 -9.79 2.80 8.35
N ILE A 55 -9.71 1.55 8.81
CA ILE A 55 -9.20 0.44 8.01
C ILE A 55 -10.11 0.20 6.80
N GLU A 56 -11.43 0.16 7.00
CA GLU A 56 -12.41 -0.02 5.93
C GLU A 56 -12.28 1.07 4.85
N ARG A 57 -12.25 2.34 5.28
CA ARG A 57 -12.04 3.48 4.37
C ARG A 57 -10.70 3.41 3.63
N ALA A 58 -9.63 2.99 4.31
CA ALA A 58 -8.33 2.83 3.68
C ALA A 58 -8.35 1.72 2.62
N LEU A 59 -9.02 0.58 2.90
CA LEU A 59 -9.16 -0.52 1.95
C LEU A 59 -9.97 -0.11 0.71
N GLU A 60 -11.05 0.64 0.86
CA GLU A 60 -11.83 1.16 -0.28
C GLU A 60 -10.98 2.07 -1.19
N ARG A 61 -10.16 2.93 -0.59
CA ARG A 61 -9.27 3.86 -1.31
C ARG A 61 -8.14 3.12 -2.02
N ILE A 62 -7.52 2.15 -1.34
CA ILE A 62 -6.53 1.25 -1.96
C ILE A 62 -7.17 0.50 -3.13
N GLY A 63 -8.39 -0.03 -2.96
CA GLY A 63 -9.12 -0.71 -4.02
C GLY A 63 -9.35 0.17 -5.25
N ARG A 64 -9.77 1.43 -5.06
CA ARG A 64 -9.90 2.43 -6.13
C ARG A 64 -8.58 2.72 -6.83
N PHE A 65 -7.49 2.88 -6.09
CA PHE A 65 -6.17 3.12 -6.66
C PHE A 65 -5.68 1.93 -7.48
N VAL A 66 -5.78 0.72 -6.93
CA VAL A 66 -5.33 -0.51 -7.60
C VAL A 66 -6.12 -0.75 -8.88
N GLN A 67 -7.45 -0.56 -8.88
CA GLN A 67 -8.27 -0.71 -10.09
C GLN A 67 -7.88 0.27 -11.21
N ARG A 68 -7.41 1.47 -10.87
CA ARG A 68 -6.96 2.47 -11.86
C ARG A 68 -5.58 2.18 -12.45
N ASN A 69 -4.75 1.39 -11.75
CA ASN A 69 -3.37 1.08 -12.13
C ASN A 69 -3.19 -0.43 -12.42
N ARG A 70 -4.26 -1.16 -12.74
CA ARG A 70 -4.22 -2.59 -13.09
C ARG A 70 -4.21 -2.81 -14.59
#